data_AF-A0A938K2T7-F1
#
_entry.id   AF-A0A938K2T7-F1
#
_cell.length_a   1.000
_cell.length_b   1.000
_cell.length_c   1.000
_cell.angle_alpha   90.00
_cell.angle_beta   90.00
_cell.angle_gamma   90.00
#
_symmetry.space_group_name_H-M   'P 1'
#
loop_
_entity.id
_entity.type
_entity.pdbx_description
1 polymer ?
#
loop_
_entity_poly.entity_id
_entity_poly.type
_entity_poly.pdbx_seq_one_letter_code
_entity_poly.pdbx_strand_id
1 'polypeptide(L)'
;MRANLTANSLVEVTGNNLNLVYLVLGVSLVALAIAFALRAQVLSASEGTKKMQEIAAAVQEGAAAYLARQFRTLSFFVVIVVVLLFALPGDMDVKIGRSIFFLIGAAFSAIVGYQGMWLAVRANVRVAEAARQGSAERSVQIAFRTGGVVGMMTVGLGLLGASVVVIIYRADAPAVLEGFGFGAAMLAMFMRVGGGIFTKAADVGADLVGKVEKHIPEDDPRNAATIADNVGDNVGDCAGMAADLFESYAVTLVASLILGKAAFGDSGLVYPLIVPAIGILTAILGIFLTRLRSTDKSAMSAINRSFFVSAIISAVLVGLATYTYLPNSFTALTGVDSALAAETSVNPRVLALGAVLIGIILAAAIQVLTGFFTEVGKRPVNDVAASSKTGAATVILAGVSVGFESAVFSGLLIAAAVFGAYLLGGGTIVLSLFAVALAGCGLLTTVGVIVAMDTFGPISDNAQGIAEMSGDVKGEGAKILTSLDAVGNTTKAITKGIA
;
A
#
# COMPACT_ATOMS: atom_id res chain seq x y z
N MET A 1 33.12 -21.39 4.41
CA MET A 1 33.45 -19.96 4.60
C MET A 1 32.50 -19.20 5.53
N ARG A 2 31.31 -19.71 5.89
CA ARG A 2 30.38 -19.06 6.86
C ARG A 2 30.71 -19.26 8.35
N ALA A 3 31.70 -20.08 8.69
CA ALA A 3 32.03 -20.38 10.10
C ALA A 3 32.91 -19.31 10.79
N ASN A 4 33.49 -18.36 10.04
CA ASN A 4 34.41 -17.36 10.57
C ASN A 4 33.85 -15.92 10.59
N LEU A 5 32.64 -15.69 10.07
CA LEU A 5 32.03 -14.36 9.99
C LEU A 5 31.12 -14.00 11.19
N THR A 6 30.84 -14.97 12.07
CA THR A 6 30.11 -14.73 13.33
C THR A 6 30.96 -14.09 14.43
N ALA A 7 32.26 -13.90 14.22
CA ALA A 7 33.20 -13.61 15.30
C ALA A 7 33.06 -12.21 15.95
N ASN A 8 32.31 -11.27 15.36
CA ASN A 8 32.18 -9.89 15.89
C ASN A 8 30.75 -9.33 15.93
N SER A 9 29.71 -10.10 15.59
CA SER A 9 28.32 -9.65 15.74
C SER A 9 27.76 -10.16 17.06
N LEU A 10 27.25 -9.26 17.90
CA LEU A 10 26.51 -9.63 19.11
C LEU A 10 25.21 -10.38 18.79
N VAL A 11 24.69 -10.21 17.57
CA VAL A 11 23.39 -10.74 17.13
C VAL A 11 23.54 -12.09 16.45
N GLU A 12 22.78 -13.08 16.91
CA GLU A 12 22.66 -14.43 16.38
C GLU A 12 21.19 -14.83 16.18
N VAL A 13 20.70 -14.80 14.94
CA VAL A 13 19.37 -15.34 14.61
C VAL A 13 19.44 -16.87 14.52
N THR A 14 19.26 -17.55 15.66
CA THR A 14 19.31 -19.02 15.76
C THR A 14 18.12 -19.60 16.53
N GLY A 15 17.98 -20.93 16.52
CA GLY A 15 16.97 -21.65 17.32
C GLY A 15 15.54 -21.18 17.09
N ASN A 16 14.85 -20.83 18.18
CA ASN A 16 13.43 -20.43 18.15
C ASN A 16 13.18 -19.16 17.32
N ASN A 17 14.11 -18.21 17.33
CA ASN A 17 14.00 -16.98 16.55
C ASN A 17 13.99 -17.28 15.05
N LEU A 18 14.84 -18.21 14.61
CA LEU A 18 14.85 -18.64 13.21
C LEU A 18 13.56 -19.41 12.82
N ASN A 19 13.03 -20.24 13.72
CA ASN A 19 11.75 -20.92 13.50
C ASN A 19 10.58 -19.93 13.33
N LEU A 20 10.58 -18.83 14.09
CA LEU A 20 9.59 -17.76 13.93
C LEU A 20 9.73 -17.06 12.59
N VAL A 21 10.95 -16.81 12.10
CA VAL A 21 11.15 -16.24 10.76
C VAL A 21 10.66 -17.21 9.66
N TYR A 22 10.82 -18.53 9.83
CA TYR A 22 10.20 -19.50 8.93
C TYR A 22 8.67 -19.51 9.01
N LEU A 23 8.08 -19.33 10.19
CA LEU A 23 6.64 -19.17 10.35
C LEU A 23 6.14 -17.92 9.60
N VAL A 24 6.83 -16.78 9.77
CA VAL A 24 6.56 -15.53 9.05
C VAL A 24 6.63 -15.75 7.53
N LEU A 25 7.67 -16.46 7.06
CA LEU A 25 7.78 -16.84 5.65
C LEU A 25 6.56 -17.67 5.22
N GLY A 26 6.11 -18.63 6.02
CA GLY A 26 4.88 -19.38 5.79
C GLY A 26 3.64 -18.48 5.65
N VAL A 27 3.47 -17.49 6.53
CA VAL A 27 2.37 -16.51 6.46
C VAL A 27 2.45 -15.67 5.18
N SER A 28 3.65 -15.28 4.76
CA SER A 28 3.84 -14.54 3.49
C SER A 28 3.39 -15.37 2.27
N LEU A 29 3.67 -16.69 2.27
CA LEU A 29 3.22 -17.60 1.22
C LEU A 29 1.70 -17.80 1.24
N VAL A 30 1.10 -17.85 2.42
CA VAL A 30 -0.37 -17.88 2.58
C VAL A 30 -0.99 -16.61 1.97
N ALA A 31 -0.41 -15.43 2.20
CA ALA A 31 -0.88 -14.19 1.59
C ALA A 31 -0.91 -14.29 0.05
N LEU A 32 0.20 -14.77 -0.55
CA LEU A 32 0.28 -14.96 -2.00
C LEU A 32 -0.75 -15.99 -2.49
N ALA A 33 -0.94 -17.10 -1.78
CA ALA A 33 -1.96 -18.09 -2.11
C ALA A 33 -3.39 -17.50 -2.07
N ILE A 34 -3.69 -16.68 -1.07
CA ILE A 34 -4.97 -15.94 -1.00
C ILE A 34 -5.10 -14.96 -2.16
N ALA A 35 -4.02 -14.28 -2.55
CA ALA A 35 -4.02 -13.39 -3.71
C ALA A 35 -4.41 -14.16 -5.00
N PHE A 36 -3.85 -15.36 -5.22
CA PHE A 36 -4.23 -16.22 -6.34
C PHE A 36 -5.68 -16.71 -6.26
N ALA A 37 -6.17 -17.05 -5.08
CA ALA A 37 -7.56 -17.46 -4.87
C ALA A 37 -8.55 -16.30 -5.16
N LEU A 38 -8.26 -15.10 -4.66
CA LEU A 38 -9.04 -13.89 -4.93
C LEU A 38 -9.02 -13.53 -6.42
N ARG A 39 -7.86 -13.64 -7.08
CA ARG A 39 -7.73 -13.46 -8.54
C ARG A 39 -8.67 -14.41 -9.30
N ALA A 40 -8.68 -15.70 -8.95
CA ALA A 40 -9.57 -16.65 -9.60
C ALA A 40 -11.05 -16.31 -9.40
N GLN A 41 -11.42 -15.84 -8.20
CA GLN A 41 -12.79 -15.38 -7.93
C GLN A 41 -13.19 -14.17 -8.79
N VAL A 42 -12.31 -13.17 -8.92
CA VAL A 42 -12.55 -11.99 -9.77
C VAL A 42 -12.73 -12.42 -11.22
N LEU A 43 -11.81 -13.23 -11.75
CA LEU A 43 -11.85 -13.66 -13.16
C LEU A 43 -13.06 -14.52 -13.51
N SER A 44 -13.65 -15.21 -12.53
CA SER A 44 -14.88 -16.00 -12.72
C SER A 44 -16.14 -15.15 -12.96
N ALA A 45 -16.10 -13.85 -12.70
CA ALA A 45 -17.22 -12.94 -13.00
C ALA A 45 -17.33 -12.67 -14.50
N SER A 46 -18.57 -12.39 -14.95
CA SER A 46 -18.91 -12.13 -16.36
C SER A 46 -18.25 -10.87 -16.89
N GLU A 47 -17.78 -10.91 -18.13
CA GLU A 47 -17.18 -9.76 -18.86
C GLU A 47 -18.23 -8.90 -19.57
N GLY A 48 -19.52 -9.15 -19.35
CA GLY A 48 -20.61 -8.34 -19.88
C GLY A 48 -20.80 -8.45 -21.39
N THR A 49 -21.17 -7.35 -22.03
CA THR A 49 -21.53 -7.32 -23.45
C THR A 49 -20.30 -7.33 -24.36
N LYS A 50 -20.49 -7.63 -25.65
CA LYS A 50 -19.40 -7.59 -26.64
C LYS A 50 -18.74 -6.21 -26.74
N LYS A 51 -19.52 -5.13 -26.72
CA LYS A 51 -19.01 -3.77 -26.74
C LYS A 51 -18.12 -3.47 -25.53
N MET A 52 -18.57 -3.86 -24.34
CA MET A 52 -17.78 -3.69 -23.12
C MET A 52 -16.44 -4.46 -23.20
N GLN A 53 -16.45 -5.66 -23.76
CA GLN A 53 -15.25 -6.47 -23.98
C GLN A 53 -14.29 -5.83 -25.00
N GLU A 54 -14.82 -5.27 -26.09
CA GLU A 54 -14.03 -4.55 -27.11
C GLU A 54 -13.33 -3.33 -26.51
N ILE A 55 -14.04 -2.51 -25.72
CA ILE A 55 -13.46 -1.35 -25.03
C ILE A 55 -12.40 -1.80 -24.02
N ALA A 56 -12.72 -2.80 -23.20
CA ALA A 56 -11.77 -3.33 -22.23
C ALA A 56 -10.51 -3.88 -22.90
N ALA A 57 -10.63 -4.52 -24.06
CA ALA A 57 -9.49 -5.01 -24.83
C ALA A 57 -8.57 -3.88 -25.31
N ALA A 58 -9.15 -2.76 -25.78
CA ALA A 58 -8.38 -1.58 -26.18
C ALA A 58 -7.59 -0.98 -24.99
N VAL A 59 -8.23 -0.87 -23.83
CA VAL A 59 -7.56 -0.41 -22.59
C VAL A 59 -6.46 -1.40 -22.16
N GLN A 60 -6.70 -2.71 -22.27
CA GLN A 60 -5.68 -3.74 -21.96
C GLN A 60 -4.45 -3.62 -22.87
N GLU A 61 -4.67 -3.41 -24.16
CA GLU A 61 -3.59 -3.25 -25.13
C GLU A 61 -2.75 -2.00 -24.82
N GLY A 62 -3.41 -0.86 -24.61
CA GLY A 62 -2.75 0.40 -24.28
C GLY A 62 -1.93 0.32 -22.99
N ALA A 63 -2.52 -0.22 -21.92
CA ALA A 63 -1.86 -0.32 -20.62
C ALA A 63 -0.66 -1.29 -20.67
N ALA A 64 -0.79 -2.41 -21.38
CA ALA A 64 0.31 -3.36 -21.57
C ALA A 64 1.45 -2.76 -22.40
N ALA A 65 1.13 -2.05 -23.49
CA ALA A 65 2.12 -1.38 -24.34
C ALA A 65 2.90 -0.31 -23.56
N TYR A 66 2.20 0.49 -22.75
CA TYR A 66 2.81 1.50 -21.90
C TYR A 66 3.80 0.90 -20.89
N LEU A 67 3.36 -0.08 -20.07
CA LEU A 67 4.25 -0.69 -19.07
C LEU A 67 5.43 -1.43 -19.71
N ALA A 68 5.24 -2.09 -20.85
CA ALA A 68 6.34 -2.74 -21.57
C ALA A 68 7.41 -1.72 -22.01
N ARG A 69 6.99 -0.54 -22.50
CA ARG A 69 7.90 0.54 -22.87
C ARG A 69 8.61 1.13 -21.65
N GLN A 70 7.88 1.31 -20.55
CA GLN A 70 8.43 1.82 -19.29
C GLN A 70 9.50 0.86 -18.75
N PHE A 71 9.18 -0.42 -18.58
CA PHE A 71 10.13 -1.42 -18.05
C PHE A 71 11.38 -1.59 -18.93
N ARG A 72 11.24 -1.54 -20.26
CA ARG A 72 12.40 -1.56 -21.17
C ARG A 72 13.33 -0.38 -20.87
N THR A 73 12.78 0.81 -20.66
CA THR A 73 13.57 2.01 -20.34
C THR A 73 14.21 1.91 -18.96
N LEU A 74 13.47 1.41 -17.96
CA LEU A 74 13.98 1.25 -16.59
C LEU A 74 15.08 0.21 -16.46
N SER A 75 15.11 -0.80 -17.33
CA SER A 75 16.15 -1.84 -17.30
C SER A 75 17.57 -1.27 -17.39
N PHE A 76 17.77 -0.18 -18.14
CA PHE A 76 19.07 0.49 -18.22
C PHE A 76 19.50 1.10 -16.88
N PHE A 77 18.57 1.77 -16.19
CA PHE A 77 18.82 2.36 -14.87
C PHE A 77 19.09 1.29 -13.80
N VAL A 78 18.32 0.19 -13.84
CA VAL A 78 18.52 -0.96 -12.96
C VAL A 78 19.96 -1.49 -13.07
N VAL A 79 20.47 -1.67 -14.29
CA VAL A 79 21.84 -2.17 -14.53
C VAL A 79 22.89 -1.20 -13.96
N ILE A 80 22.72 0.11 -14.19
CA ILE A 80 23.65 1.13 -13.67
C ILE A 80 23.70 1.07 -12.14
N VAL A 81 22.54 1.01 -11.48
CA VAL A 81 22.45 0.99 -10.02
C VAL A 81 23.04 -0.29 -9.44
N VAL A 82 22.85 -1.46 -10.07
CA VAL A 82 23.49 -2.71 -9.65
C VAL A 82 25.01 -2.55 -9.59
N VAL A 83 25.62 -1.96 -10.62
CA VAL A 83 27.07 -1.74 -10.67
C VAL A 83 27.52 -0.79 -9.55
N LEU A 84 26.76 0.28 -9.31
CA LEU A 84 27.05 1.23 -8.23
C LEU A 84 26.94 0.58 -6.84
N LEU A 85 25.89 -0.20 -6.59
CA LEU A 85 25.70 -0.93 -5.33
C LEU A 85 26.78 -1.99 -5.11
N PHE A 86 27.28 -2.61 -6.18
CA PHE A 86 28.38 -3.55 -6.09
C PHE A 86 29.71 -2.85 -5.76
N ALA A 87 29.92 -1.63 -6.27
CA ALA A 87 31.11 -0.83 -6.03
C ALA A 87 31.21 -0.25 -4.60
N LEU A 88 30.08 -0.08 -3.91
CA LEU A 88 30.03 0.42 -2.53
C LEU A 88 30.79 -0.50 -1.54
N PRO A 89 31.45 0.04 -0.51
CA PRO A 89 32.26 -0.74 0.44
C PRO A 89 31.44 -1.80 1.19
N GLY A 90 32.11 -2.88 1.60
CA GLY A 90 31.52 -4.05 2.25
C GLY A 90 32.23 -5.35 1.89
N ASP A 91 31.98 -6.40 2.67
CA ASP A 91 32.46 -7.75 2.36
C ASP A 91 31.85 -8.27 1.05
N MET A 92 32.57 -9.15 0.36
CA MET A 92 32.15 -9.63 -0.96
C MET A 92 30.74 -10.27 -0.93
N ASP A 93 30.44 -11.05 0.11
CA ASP A 93 29.14 -11.70 0.28
C ASP A 93 28.00 -10.67 0.46
N VAL A 94 28.24 -9.60 1.23
CA VAL A 94 27.25 -8.53 1.47
C VAL A 94 27.08 -7.66 0.24
N LYS A 95 28.16 -7.36 -0.50
CA LYS A 95 28.11 -6.62 -1.77
C LYS A 95 27.26 -7.34 -2.81
N ILE A 96 27.52 -8.64 -2.99
CA ILE A 96 26.76 -9.50 -3.89
C ILE A 96 25.31 -9.58 -3.41
N GLY A 97 25.09 -9.85 -2.12
CA GLY A 97 23.77 -9.90 -1.52
C GLY A 97 22.95 -8.64 -1.75
N ARG A 98 23.49 -7.46 -1.39
CA ARG A 98 22.84 -6.16 -1.58
C ARG A 98 22.46 -5.92 -3.04
N SER A 99 23.34 -6.25 -3.98
CA SER A 99 23.11 -6.05 -5.42
C SER A 99 22.04 -7.00 -5.98
N ILE A 100 22.03 -8.26 -5.54
CA ILE A 100 21.01 -9.24 -5.92
C ILE A 100 19.65 -8.87 -5.31
N PHE A 101 19.62 -8.49 -4.04
CA PHE A 101 18.37 -8.14 -3.37
C PHE A 101 17.80 -6.81 -3.85
N PHE A 102 18.63 -5.90 -4.36
CA PHE A 102 18.16 -4.78 -5.17
C PHE A 102 17.37 -5.22 -6.40
N LEU A 103 17.90 -6.18 -7.18
CA LEU A 103 17.16 -6.73 -8.32
C LEU A 103 15.87 -7.42 -7.89
N ILE A 104 15.88 -8.14 -6.77
CA ILE A 104 14.68 -8.80 -6.23
C ILE A 104 13.64 -7.76 -5.78
N GLY A 105 14.05 -6.70 -5.08
CA GLY A 105 13.16 -5.62 -4.66
C GLY A 105 12.53 -4.90 -5.85
N ALA A 106 13.34 -4.56 -6.86
CA ALA A 106 12.84 -3.99 -8.11
C ALA A 106 11.91 -4.96 -8.85
N ALA A 107 12.25 -6.25 -8.94
CA ALA A 107 11.40 -7.25 -9.58
C ALA A 107 10.07 -7.43 -8.85
N PHE A 108 10.06 -7.44 -7.51
CA PHE A 108 8.82 -7.56 -6.73
C PHE A 108 7.94 -6.33 -6.88
N SER A 109 8.52 -5.13 -6.86
CA SER A 109 7.78 -3.89 -7.16
C SER A 109 7.15 -3.93 -8.56
N ALA A 110 7.91 -4.43 -9.56
CA ALA A 110 7.41 -4.59 -10.93
C ALA A 110 6.27 -5.60 -11.02
N ILE A 111 6.39 -6.73 -10.32
CA ILE A 111 5.36 -7.78 -10.28
C ILE A 111 4.09 -7.24 -9.63
N VAL A 112 4.19 -6.54 -8.50
CA VAL A 112 3.02 -5.95 -7.82
C VAL A 112 2.32 -4.94 -8.73
N GLY A 113 3.07 -3.99 -9.32
CA GLY A 113 2.50 -2.99 -10.21
C GLY A 113 1.88 -3.60 -11.48
N TYR A 114 2.60 -4.51 -12.14
CA TYR A 114 2.11 -5.17 -13.36
C TYR A 114 0.89 -6.05 -13.09
N GLN A 115 0.91 -6.87 -12.04
CA GLN A 115 -0.22 -7.74 -11.71
C GLN A 115 -1.43 -6.95 -11.24
N GLY A 116 -1.22 -5.84 -10.53
CA GLY A 116 -2.27 -4.89 -10.16
C GLY A 116 -2.97 -4.32 -11.38
N MET A 117 -2.20 -3.74 -12.32
CA MET A 117 -2.72 -3.27 -13.60
C MET A 117 -3.43 -4.39 -14.38
N TRP A 118 -2.76 -5.54 -14.56
CA TRP A 118 -3.27 -6.64 -15.36
C TRP A 118 -4.63 -7.15 -14.87
N LEU A 119 -4.81 -7.20 -13.55
CA LEU A 119 -6.07 -7.61 -12.96
C LEU A 119 -7.10 -6.47 -12.95
N ALA A 120 -6.68 -5.23 -12.67
CA ALA A 120 -7.56 -4.05 -12.70
C ALA A 120 -8.29 -3.95 -14.04
N VAL A 121 -7.56 -3.91 -15.17
CA VAL A 121 -8.21 -3.77 -16.49
C VAL A 121 -9.22 -4.90 -16.78
N ARG A 122 -8.99 -6.10 -16.24
CA ARG A 122 -9.94 -7.23 -16.35
C ARG A 122 -11.10 -7.13 -15.36
N ALA A 123 -10.90 -6.51 -14.21
CA ALA A 123 -11.93 -6.29 -13.20
C ALA A 123 -12.88 -5.14 -13.59
N ASN A 124 -12.39 -4.09 -14.25
CA ASN A 124 -13.16 -2.90 -14.61
C ASN A 124 -14.45 -3.28 -15.36
N VAL A 125 -14.32 -4.10 -16.41
CA VAL A 125 -15.47 -4.59 -17.20
C VAL A 125 -16.44 -5.45 -16.39
N ARG A 126 -15.92 -6.21 -15.42
CA ARG A 126 -16.73 -7.09 -14.55
C ARG A 126 -17.52 -6.29 -13.52
N VAL A 127 -16.96 -5.18 -13.04
CA VAL A 127 -17.64 -4.22 -12.17
C VAL A 127 -18.74 -3.50 -12.95
N ALA A 128 -18.46 -3.04 -14.17
CA ALA A 128 -19.46 -2.42 -15.03
C ALA A 128 -20.62 -3.38 -15.35
N GLU A 129 -20.35 -4.66 -15.59
CA GLU A 129 -21.39 -5.67 -15.83
C GLU A 129 -22.23 -5.95 -14.57
N ALA A 130 -21.59 -6.01 -13.39
CA ALA A 130 -22.30 -6.17 -12.13
C ALA A 130 -23.23 -4.98 -11.85
N ALA A 131 -22.80 -3.77 -12.17
CA ALA A 131 -23.62 -2.56 -12.07
C ALA A 131 -24.76 -2.57 -13.10
N ARG A 132 -24.53 -3.04 -14.34
CA ARG A 132 -25.57 -3.24 -15.36
C ARG A 132 -26.68 -4.18 -14.89
N GLN A 133 -26.33 -5.19 -14.10
CA GLN A 133 -27.29 -6.12 -13.47
C GLN A 133 -27.98 -5.53 -12.22
N GLY A 134 -27.72 -4.28 -11.86
CA GLY A 134 -28.30 -3.62 -10.69
C GLY A 134 -27.69 -4.05 -9.35
N SER A 135 -26.53 -4.72 -9.35
CA SER A 135 -25.94 -5.26 -8.12
C SER A 135 -24.80 -4.38 -7.60
N ALA A 136 -25.13 -3.42 -6.73
CA ALA A 136 -24.14 -2.61 -6.03
C ALA A 136 -23.23 -3.46 -5.13
N GLU A 137 -23.79 -4.45 -4.42
CA GLU A 137 -23.02 -5.36 -3.57
C GLU A 137 -21.95 -6.12 -4.36
N ARG A 138 -22.31 -6.68 -5.52
CA ARG A 138 -21.38 -7.43 -6.36
C ARG A 138 -20.33 -6.52 -7.00
N SER A 139 -20.72 -5.31 -7.39
CA SER A 139 -19.79 -4.30 -7.92
C SER A 139 -18.72 -3.94 -6.89
N VAL A 140 -19.13 -3.62 -5.65
CA VAL A 140 -18.21 -3.36 -4.53
C VAL A 140 -17.33 -4.59 -4.24
N GLN A 141 -17.92 -5.78 -4.22
CA GLN A 141 -17.19 -7.01 -3.92
C GLN A 141 -16.09 -7.30 -4.96
N ILE A 142 -16.39 -7.15 -6.26
CA ILE A 142 -15.40 -7.40 -7.33
C ILE A 142 -14.29 -6.35 -7.25
N ALA A 143 -14.63 -5.07 -7.14
CA ALA A 143 -13.65 -3.99 -7.05
C ALA A 143 -12.74 -4.16 -5.82
N PHE A 144 -13.33 -4.37 -4.64
CA PHE A 144 -12.57 -4.50 -3.39
C PHE A 144 -11.72 -5.77 -3.34
N ARG A 145 -12.23 -6.91 -3.83
CA ARG A 145 -11.45 -8.16 -3.90
C ARG A 145 -10.29 -8.04 -4.88
N THR A 146 -10.45 -7.30 -5.97
CA THR A 146 -9.36 -7.01 -6.91
C THR A 146 -8.25 -6.25 -6.22
N GLY A 147 -8.59 -5.19 -5.49
CA GLY A 147 -7.62 -4.50 -4.64
C GLY A 147 -7.02 -5.40 -3.55
N GLY A 148 -7.80 -6.32 -3.00
CA GLY A 148 -7.32 -7.35 -2.07
C GLY A 148 -6.23 -8.24 -2.68
N VAL A 149 -6.30 -8.57 -3.97
CA VAL A 149 -5.21 -9.30 -4.66
C VAL A 149 -3.92 -8.49 -4.63
N VAL A 150 -4.00 -7.20 -5.00
CA VAL A 150 -2.86 -6.29 -5.01
C VAL A 150 -2.29 -6.16 -3.60
N GLY A 151 -3.15 -5.89 -2.60
CA GLY A 151 -2.75 -5.77 -1.21
C GLY A 151 -2.05 -7.02 -0.68
N MET A 152 -2.56 -8.22 -0.98
CA MET A 152 -1.94 -9.49 -0.58
C MET A 152 -0.62 -9.76 -1.31
N MET A 153 -0.49 -9.36 -2.58
CA MET A 153 0.78 -9.44 -3.30
C MET A 153 1.81 -8.47 -2.70
N THR A 154 1.40 -7.23 -2.38
CA THR A 154 2.26 -6.21 -1.76
C THR A 154 2.85 -6.70 -0.44
N VAL A 155 1.99 -7.06 0.52
CA VAL A 155 2.45 -7.50 1.84
C VAL A 155 3.12 -8.88 1.79
N GLY A 156 2.66 -9.77 0.91
CA GLY A 156 3.20 -11.12 0.74
C GLY A 156 4.61 -11.10 0.18
N LEU A 157 4.85 -10.39 -0.93
CA LEU A 157 6.18 -10.28 -1.54
C LEU A 157 7.15 -9.48 -0.66
N GLY A 158 6.66 -8.42 0.00
CA GLY A 158 7.48 -7.61 0.89
C GLY A 158 8.00 -8.43 2.08
N LEU A 159 7.09 -9.15 2.74
CA LEU A 159 7.43 -9.99 3.89
C LEU A 159 8.26 -11.21 3.49
N LEU A 160 7.97 -11.82 2.34
CA LEU A 160 8.76 -12.92 1.78
C LEU A 160 10.20 -12.47 1.53
N GLY A 161 10.39 -11.34 0.84
CA GLY A 161 11.71 -10.76 0.57
C GLY A 161 12.49 -10.53 1.86
N ALA A 162 11.87 -9.85 2.83
CA ALA A 162 12.51 -9.56 4.11
C ALA A 162 12.88 -10.83 4.89
N SER A 163 11.97 -11.80 4.98
CA SER A 163 12.17 -13.05 5.72
C SER A 163 13.28 -13.90 5.10
N VAL A 164 13.34 -13.99 3.76
CA VAL A 164 14.40 -14.74 3.06
C VAL A 164 15.77 -14.12 3.32
N VAL A 165 15.90 -12.79 3.31
CA VAL A 165 17.18 -12.14 3.64
C VAL A 165 17.60 -12.45 5.08
N VAL A 166 16.68 -12.35 6.04
CA VAL A 166 16.97 -12.66 7.45
C VAL A 166 17.37 -14.13 7.65
N ILE A 167 16.74 -15.07 6.95
CA ILE A 167 17.12 -16.50 7.01
C ILE A 167 18.53 -16.74 6.46
N ILE A 168 18.87 -16.13 5.33
CA ILE A 168 20.13 -16.40 4.60
C ILE A 168 21.32 -15.65 5.21
N TYR A 169 21.14 -14.37 5.58
CA TYR A 169 22.20 -13.44 6.00
C TYR A 169 22.19 -13.15 7.51
N ARG A 170 21.11 -13.48 8.24
CA ARG A 170 21.03 -13.38 9.71
C ARG A 170 21.46 -12.00 10.22
N ALA A 171 22.57 -11.92 10.95
CA ALA A 171 23.09 -10.66 11.49
C ALA A 171 23.39 -9.60 10.43
N ASP A 172 23.77 -10.02 9.22
CA ASP A 172 24.11 -9.13 8.10
C ASP A 172 22.90 -8.77 7.24
N ALA A 173 21.71 -9.30 7.59
CA ALA A 173 20.49 -9.06 6.85
C ALA A 173 20.18 -7.56 6.65
N PRO A 174 20.32 -6.67 7.65
CA PRO A 174 20.06 -5.24 7.46
C PRO A 174 20.84 -4.60 6.31
N ALA A 175 22.13 -4.91 6.15
CA ALA A 175 22.97 -4.37 5.09
C ALA A 175 22.58 -4.86 3.68
N VAL A 176 22.03 -6.07 3.59
CA VAL A 176 21.50 -6.62 2.33
C VAL A 176 20.10 -6.07 2.02
N LEU A 177 19.29 -5.88 3.06
CA LEU A 177 17.94 -5.33 3.00
C LEU A 177 17.89 -3.87 2.50
N GLU A 178 18.95 -3.10 2.72
CA GLU A 178 19.13 -1.78 2.09
C GLU A 178 18.98 -1.87 0.57
N GLY A 179 19.58 -2.89 -0.05
CA GLY A 179 19.44 -3.15 -1.48
C GLY A 179 17.98 -3.43 -1.86
N PHE A 180 17.31 -4.30 -1.10
CA PHE A 180 15.90 -4.65 -1.32
C PHE A 180 14.98 -3.42 -1.27
N GLY A 181 15.08 -2.61 -0.21
CA GLY A 181 14.32 -1.37 -0.08
C GLY A 181 14.62 -0.37 -1.21
N PHE A 182 15.90 -0.20 -1.54
CA PHE A 182 16.30 0.72 -2.63
C PHE A 182 15.78 0.28 -4.01
N GLY A 183 15.78 -1.03 -4.27
CA GLY A 183 15.23 -1.60 -5.51
C GLY A 183 13.73 -1.38 -5.63
N ALA A 184 13.00 -1.59 -4.53
CA ALA A 184 11.57 -1.31 -4.45
C ALA A 184 11.29 0.18 -4.75
N ALA A 185 12.05 1.08 -4.11
CA ALA A 185 11.87 2.52 -4.22
C ALA A 185 12.19 3.10 -5.58
N MET A 186 13.29 2.66 -6.19
CA MET A 186 13.67 3.15 -7.51
C MET A 186 12.59 2.84 -8.53
N LEU A 187 12.08 1.61 -8.56
CA LEU A 187 11.06 1.24 -9.54
C LEU A 187 9.73 1.98 -9.29
N ALA A 188 9.30 2.03 -8.03
CA ALA A 188 8.07 2.72 -7.63
C ALA A 188 8.05 4.18 -8.08
N MET A 189 9.16 4.91 -7.85
CA MET A 189 9.31 6.31 -8.24
C MET A 189 9.05 6.51 -9.75
N PHE A 190 9.68 5.70 -10.61
CA PHE A 190 9.49 5.83 -12.05
C PHE A 190 8.11 5.38 -12.51
N MET A 191 7.54 4.34 -11.91
CA MET A 191 6.18 3.88 -12.22
C MET A 191 5.15 4.94 -11.88
N ARG A 192 5.26 5.54 -10.69
CA ARG A 192 4.35 6.58 -10.20
C ARG A 192 4.47 7.87 -11.00
N VAL A 193 5.68 8.37 -11.22
CA VAL A 193 5.89 9.62 -11.99
C VAL A 193 5.51 9.43 -13.45
N GLY A 194 5.99 8.35 -14.09
CA GLY A 194 5.70 8.09 -15.49
C GLY A 194 4.20 7.87 -15.73
N GLY A 195 3.59 6.98 -14.95
CA GLY A 195 2.17 6.68 -15.06
C GLY A 195 1.31 7.89 -14.74
N GLY A 196 1.69 8.66 -13.70
CA GLY A 196 1.04 9.91 -13.29
C GLY A 196 1.02 10.98 -14.38
N ILE A 197 2.14 11.18 -15.08
CA ILE A 197 2.21 12.10 -16.23
C ILE A 197 1.27 11.64 -17.35
N PHE A 198 1.24 10.33 -17.63
CA PHE A 198 0.39 9.78 -18.69
C PHE A 198 -1.10 9.96 -18.38
N THR A 199 -1.56 9.53 -17.20
CA THR A 199 -2.97 9.68 -16.79
C THR A 199 -3.38 11.14 -16.76
N LYS A 200 -2.64 12.02 -16.07
CA LYS A 200 -3.07 13.42 -15.92
C LYS A 200 -2.98 14.25 -17.19
N ALA A 201 -2.13 13.89 -18.14
CA ALA A 201 -2.16 14.50 -19.47
C ALA A 201 -3.41 14.08 -20.27
N ALA A 202 -3.84 12.82 -20.15
CA ALA A 202 -5.01 12.30 -20.83
C ALA A 202 -6.32 12.82 -20.20
N ASP A 203 -6.46 12.68 -18.88
CA ASP A 203 -7.58 13.14 -18.03
C ASP A 203 -7.89 14.63 -18.31
N VAL A 204 -6.92 15.53 -18.06
CA VAL A 204 -7.11 16.98 -18.27
C VAL A 204 -7.45 17.32 -19.73
N GLY A 205 -6.84 16.61 -20.69
CA GLY A 205 -7.11 16.82 -22.11
C GLY A 205 -8.52 16.36 -22.50
N ALA A 206 -8.95 15.20 -22.01
CA ALA A 206 -10.27 14.63 -22.27
C ALA A 206 -11.36 15.50 -21.67
N ASP A 207 -11.21 15.90 -20.41
CA ASP A 207 -12.22 16.62 -19.66
C ASP A 207 -12.40 18.07 -20.12
N LEU A 208 -11.32 18.80 -20.37
CA LEU A 208 -11.42 20.19 -20.83
C LEU A 208 -12.07 20.27 -22.21
N VAL A 209 -11.60 19.48 -23.17
CA VAL A 209 -12.16 19.51 -24.53
C VAL A 209 -13.57 18.92 -24.55
N GLY A 210 -13.78 17.79 -23.88
CA GLY A 210 -15.07 17.10 -23.86
C GLY A 210 -16.15 17.89 -23.12
N LYS A 211 -15.95 18.11 -21.81
CA LYS A 211 -17.00 18.68 -20.93
C LYS A 211 -17.12 20.19 -21.08
N VAL A 212 -15.99 20.91 -21.17
CA VAL A 212 -15.99 22.39 -21.13
C VAL A 212 -16.17 23.00 -22.51
N GLU A 213 -15.44 22.52 -23.53
CA GLU A 213 -15.51 23.12 -24.87
C GLU A 213 -16.65 22.52 -25.72
N LYS A 214 -16.77 21.20 -25.75
CA LYS A 214 -17.72 20.49 -26.64
C LYS A 214 -19.03 20.11 -25.98
N HIS A 215 -19.14 20.24 -24.66
CA HIS A 215 -20.36 19.94 -23.89
C HIS A 215 -20.89 18.53 -24.14
N ILE A 216 -19.98 17.57 -24.32
CA ILE A 216 -20.31 16.14 -24.37
C ILE A 216 -20.09 15.52 -22.97
N PRO A 217 -20.74 14.38 -22.67
CA PRO A 217 -20.49 13.65 -21.43
C PRO A 217 -19.00 13.33 -21.21
N GLU A 218 -18.64 13.19 -19.94
CA GLU A 218 -17.38 12.57 -19.52
C GLU A 218 -17.29 11.14 -20.08
N ASP A 219 -16.10 10.65 -20.43
CA ASP A 219 -15.91 9.34 -21.06
C ASP A 219 -16.70 9.06 -22.36
N ASP A 220 -17.17 10.10 -23.05
CA ASP A 220 -17.92 9.92 -24.29
C ASP A 220 -17.05 9.26 -25.39
N PRO A 221 -17.54 8.23 -26.10
CA PRO A 221 -16.75 7.49 -27.09
C PRO A 221 -16.36 8.33 -28.32
N ARG A 222 -16.93 9.53 -28.50
CA ARG A 222 -16.55 10.50 -29.54
C ARG A 222 -15.26 11.24 -29.20
N ASN A 223 -14.86 11.26 -27.94
CA ASN A 223 -13.64 11.92 -27.49
C ASN A 223 -12.44 10.98 -27.64
N ALA A 224 -11.47 11.36 -28.48
CA ALA A 224 -10.32 10.51 -28.78
C ALA A 224 -9.39 10.26 -27.57
N ALA A 225 -9.50 11.06 -26.51
CA ALA A 225 -8.65 10.96 -25.33
C ALA A 225 -9.15 9.94 -24.27
N THR A 226 -10.40 9.47 -24.35
CA THR A 226 -11.03 8.64 -23.29
C THR A 226 -10.37 7.29 -23.09
N ILE A 227 -9.93 6.63 -24.17
CA ILE A 227 -9.14 5.40 -24.06
C ILE A 227 -7.80 5.67 -23.38
N ALA A 228 -7.13 6.78 -23.70
CA ALA A 228 -5.87 7.13 -23.06
C ALA A 228 -6.05 7.47 -21.58
N ASP A 229 -7.17 8.09 -21.21
CA ASP A 229 -7.53 8.39 -19.84
C ASP A 229 -7.73 7.11 -19.01
N ASN A 230 -8.60 6.23 -19.51
CA ASN A 230 -8.87 4.93 -18.88
C ASN A 230 -7.60 4.07 -18.82
N VAL A 231 -6.74 4.07 -19.85
CA VAL A 231 -5.41 3.44 -19.80
C VAL A 231 -4.55 4.06 -18.69
N GLY A 232 -4.58 5.38 -18.59
CA GLY A 232 -3.92 6.18 -17.58
C GLY A 232 -4.22 5.72 -16.16
N ASP A 233 -5.48 5.54 -15.80
CA ASP A 233 -5.86 5.11 -14.45
C ASP A 233 -5.25 3.75 -14.10
N ASN A 234 -5.16 2.84 -15.07
CA ASN A 234 -4.59 1.52 -14.84
C ASN A 234 -3.06 1.57 -14.70
N VAL A 235 -2.36 2.42 -15.46
CA VAL A 235 -0.88 2.50 -15.41
C VAL A 235 -0.34 3.44 -14.34
N GLY A 236 -1.07 4.50 -14.02
CA GLY A 236 -0.75 5.47 -12.98
C GLY A 236 -1.37 5.08 -11.65
N ASP A 237 -2.70 5.19 -11.56
CA ASP A 237 -3.41 5.07 -10.30
C ASP A 237 -3.50 3.62 -9.78
N CYS A 238 -3.42 2.60 -10.64
CA CYS A 238 -3.26 1.20 -10.20
C CYS A 238 -1.80 0.77 -10.13
N ALA A 239 -1.08 0.72 -11.27
CA ALA A 239 0.26 0.13 -11.29
C ALA A 239 1.26 0.94 -10.46
N GLY A 240 1.27 2.26 -10.64
CA GLY A 240 2.17 3.17 -9.93
C GLY A 240 1.89 3.18 -8.43
N MET A 241 0.62 3.27 -8.04
CA MET A 241 0.24 3.29 -6.62
C MET A 241 0.48 1.95 -5.92
N ALA A 242 0.26 0.82 -6.60
CA ALA A 242 0.58 -0.49 -6.05
C ALA A 242 2.10 -0.67 -5.81
N ALA A 243 2.93 -0.19 -6.74
CA ALA A 243 4.39 -0.21 -6.61
C ALA A 243 4.88 0.72 -5.48
N ASP A 244 4.24 1.88 -5.32
CA ASP A 244 4.52 2.86 -4.27
C ASP A 244 4.15 2.33 -2.88
N LEU A 245 2.99 1.69 -2.70
CA LEU A 245 2.65 1.04 -1.43
C LEU A 245 3.57 -0.14 -1.10
N PHE A 246 4.08 -0.84 -2.11
CA PHE A 246 5.11 -1.87 -1.92
C PHE A 246 6.44 -1.28 -1.46
N GLU A 247 6.86 -0.16 -2.05
CA GLU A 247 8.02 0.61 -1.59
C GLU A 247 7.88 0.99 -0.12
N SER A 248 6.76 1.62 0.26
CA SER A 248 6.60 2.15 1.61
C SER A 248 6.53 1.02 2.63
N TYR A 249 5.91 -0.11 2.26
CA TYR A 249 5.94 -1.33 3.05
C TYR A 249 7.36 -1.89 3.23
N ALA A 250 8.11 -2.03 2.13
CA ALA A 250 9.46 -2.57 2.14
C ALA A 250 10.42 -1.68 2.95
N VAL A 251 10.47 -0.38 2.67
CA VAL A 251 11.40 0.55 3.32
C VAL A 251 11.10 0.70 4.81
N THR A 252 9.82 0.77 5.20
CA THR A 252 9.43 0.82 6.62
C THR A 252 9.85 -0.44 7.38
N LEU A 253 9.66 -1.62 6.77
CA LEU A 253 10.09 -2.88 7.35
C LEU A 253 11.62 -2.97 7.46
N VAL A 254 12.34 -2.58 6.40
CA VAL A 254 13.81 -2.54 6.38
C VAL A 254 14.35 -1.60 7.45
N ALA A 255 13.82 -0.38 7.57
CA ALA A 255 14.22 0.58 8.60
C ALA A 255 14.01 0.02 10.01
N SER A 256 12.88 -0.66 10.23
CA SER A 256 12.55 -1.28 11.51
C SER A 256 13.48 -2.45 11.86
N LEU A 257 13.96 -3.20 10.87
CA LEU A 257 14.94 -4.27 11.09
C LEU A 257 16.35 -3.73 11.36
N ILE A 258 16.76 -2.67 10.64
CA ILE A 258 18.05 -2.00 10.87
C ILE A 258 18.10 -1.45 12.31
N LEU A 259 17.11 -0.65 12.69
CA LEU A 259 17.05 -0.05 14.02
C LEU A 259 16.74 -1.08 15.10
N GLY A 260 15.95 -2.11 14.76
CA GLY A 260 15.65 -3.23 15.65
C GLY A 260 16.89 -4.00 16.05
N LYS A 261 17.78 -4.33 15.09
CA LYS A 261 19.07 -4.97 15.39
C LYS A 261 19.86 -4.18 16.42
N ALA A 262 19.92 -2.85 16.28
CA ALA A 262 20.66 -1.99 17.18
C ALA A 262 20.01 -1.85 18.56
N ALA A 263 18.67 -1.83 18.62
CA ALA A 263 17.91 -1.61 19.84
C ALA A 263 17.70 -2.90 20.67
N PHE A 264 17.24 -3.97 20.01
CA PHE A 264 16.71 -5.18 20.63
C PHE A 264 17.53 -6.44 20.27
N GLY A 265 18.66 -6.30 19.58
CA GLY A 265 19.54 -7.41 19.24
C GLY A 265 18.82 -8.46 18.38
N ASP A 266 18.86 -9.71 18.83
CA ASP A 266 18.24 -10.84 18.13
C ASP A 266 16.73 -10.66 17.97
N SER A 267 16.06 -10.21 19.04
CA SER A 267 14.62 -9.98 19.02
C SER A 267 14.24 -8.84 18.08
N GLY A 268 15.15 -7.90 17.85
CA GLY A 268 14.97 -6.77 16.95
C GLY A 268 15.00 -7.12 15.46
N LEU A 269 15.58 -8.27 15.07
CA LEU A 269 15.53 -8.78 13.69
C LEU A 269 14.29 -9.64 13.40
N VAL A 270 13.50 -9.97 14.42
CA VAL A 270 12.35 -10.89 14.30
C VAL A 270 11.04 -10.20 14.63
N TYR A 271 10.99 -9.39 15.70
CA TYR A 271 9.75 -8.73 16.11
C TYR A 271 9.15 -7.82 15.01
N PRO A 272 9.95 -7.00 14.29
CA PRO A 272 9.43 -6.22 13.16
C PRO A 272 8.87 -7.06 12.01
N LEU A 273 9.20 -8.37 11.91
CA LEU A 273 8.59 -9.29 10.94
C LEU A 273 7.27 -9.89 11.46
N ILE A 274 7.16 -10.13 12.77
CA ILE A 274 5.95 -10.69 13.41
C ILE A 274 4.78 -9.71 13.28
N VAL A 275 5.02 -8.43 13.52
CA VAL A 275 3.98 -7.37 13.47
C VAL A 275 3.24 -7.35 12.12
N PRO A 276 3.91 -7.19 10.96
CA PRO A 276 3.24 -7.23 9.67
C PRO A 276 2.73 -8.62 9.29
N ALA A 277 3.31 -9.72 9.79
CA ALA A 277 2.75 -11.06 9.59
C ALA A 277 1.34 -11.18 10.21
N ILE A 278 1.14 -10.60 11.40
CA ILE A 278 -0.20 -10.48 12.00
C ILE A 278 -1.09 -9.59 11.14
N GLY A 279 -0.53 -8.49 10.63
CA GLY A 279 -1.16 -7.60 9.66
C GLY A 279 -1.75 -8.31 8.44
N ILE A 280 -1.03 -9.28 7.88
CA ILE A 280 -1.52 -10.12 6.77
C ILE A 280 -2.80 -10.86 7.19
N LEU A 281 -2.80 -11.52 8.35
CA LEU A 281 -3.96 -12.28 8.82
C LEU A 281 -5.18 -11.37 9.03
N THR A 282 -4.97 -10.20 9.63
CA THR A 282 -6.04 -9.22 9.84
C THR A 282 -6.52 -8.60 8.54
N ALA A 283 -5.63 -8.39 7.57
CA ALA A 283 -6.00 -7.88 6.25
C ALA A 283 -6.80 -8.90 5.43
N ILE A 284 -6.47 -10.19 5.50
CA ILE A 284 -7.29 -11.26 4.92
C ILE A 284 -8.70 -11.20 5.51
N LEU A 285 -8.81 -11.12 6.83
CA LEU A 285 -10.11 -11.01 7.50
C LEU A 285 -10.86 -9.75 7.02
N GLY A 286 -10.20 -8.59 6.99
CA GLY A 286 -10.76 -7.35 6.48
C GLY A 286 -11.31 -7.48 5.06
N ILE A 287 -10.55 -8.08 4.14
CA ILE A 287 -10.98 -8.30 2.76
C ILE A 287 -12.28 -9.11 2.68
N PHE A 288 -12.43 -10.14 3.50
CA PHE A 288 -13.66 -10.95 3.51
C PHE A 288 -14.83 -10.31 4.26
N LEU A 289 -14.55 -9.45 5.24
CA LEU A 289 -15.54 -8.68 6.01
C LEU A 289 -16.12 -7.48 5.23
N THR A 290 -15.37 -6.93 4.27
CA THR A 290 -15.84 -5.83 3.40
C THR A 290 -16.93 -6.33 2.46
N ARG A 291 -18.18 -6.24 2.91
CA ARG A 291 -19.40 -6.49 2.13
C ARG A 291 -20.39 -5.37 2.37
N LEU A 292 -21.02 -4.90 1.29
CA LEU A 292 -22.07 -3.90 1.35
C LEU A 292 -23.33 -4.53 1.97
N ARG A 293 -23.80 -3.98 3.08
CA ARG A 293 -25.06 -4.40 3.73
C ARG A 293 -26.18 -3.47 3.30
N SER A 294 -27.43 -3.93 3.37
CA SER A 294 -28.61 -3.09 3.13
C SER A 294 -28.72 -1.90 4.11
N THR A 295 -28.06 -1.99 5.27
CA THR A 295 -27.98 -0.92 6.27
C THR A 295 -26.89 0.12 5.99
N ASP A 296 -26.00 -0.13 5.03
CA ASP A 296 -24.87 0.76 4.74
C ASP A 296 -25.32 1.92 3.87
N LYS A 297 -24.93 3.14 4.25
CA LYS A 297 -25.27 4.36 3.49
C LYS A 297 -24.49 4.48 2.18
N SER A 298 -23.29 3.90 2.13
CA SER A 298 -22.36 3.96 1.01
C SER A 298 -21.36 2.82 1.08
N ALA A 299 -20.65 2.55 -0.03
CA ALA A 299 -19.52 1.62 -0.04
C ALA A 299 -18.44 2.02 0.99
N MET A 300 -18.24 3.32 1.22
CA MET A 300 -17.32 3.84 2.23
C MET A 300 -17.66 3.38 3.65
N SER A 301 -18.95 3.25 3.98
CA SER A 301 -19.39 2.74 5.29
C SER A 301 -18.95 1.28 5.51
N ALA A 302 -19.05 0.45 4.47
CA ALA A 302 -18.62 -0.94 4.53
C ALA A 302 -17.08 -1.07 4.65
N ILE A 303 -16.36 -0.23 3.89
CA ILE A 303 -14.90 -0.15 3.90
C ILE A 303 -14.38 0.29 5.27
N ASN A 304 -14.91 1.40 5.82
CA ASN A 304 -14.52 1.91 7.13
C ASN A 304 -14.76 0.88 8.23
N ARG A 305 -15.95 0.24 8.25
CA ARG A 305 -16.25 -0.83 9.22
C ARG A 305 -15.18 -1.92 9.17
N SER A 306 -14.84 -2.40 7.98
CA SER A 306 -13.85 -3.46 7.81
C SER A 306 -12.46 -3.04 8.28
N PHE A 307 -12.04 -1.82 7.93
CA PHE A 307 -10.78 -1.26 8.38
C PHE A 307 -10.67 -1.19 9.91
N PHE A 308 -11.64 -0.55 10.59
CA PHE A 308 -11.59 -0.38 12.04
C PHE A 308 -11.65 -1.71 12.79
N VAL A 309 -12.47 -2.66 12.33
CA VAL A 309 -12.50 -4.01 12.89
C VAL A 309 -11.14 -4.69 12.73
N SER A 310 -10.52 -4.59 11.55
CA SER A 310 -9.20 -5.17 11.29
C SER A 310 -8.11 -4.52 12.14
N ALA A 311 -8.14 -3.20 12.33
CA ALA A 311 -7.21 -2.46 13.18
C ALA A 311 -7.31 -2.87 14.66
N ILE A 312 -8.52 -3.01 15.19
CA ILE A 312 -8.75 -3.45 16.58
C ILE A 312 -8.25 -4.88 16.78
N ILE A 313 -8.59 -5.80 15.87
CA ILE A 313 -8.13 -7.19 15.94
C ILE A 313 -6.61 -7.25 15.83
N SER A 314 -6.01 -6.45 14.94
CA SER A 314 -4.56 -6.34 14.83
C SER A 314 -3.92 -5.85 16.12
N ALA A 315 -4.47 -4.83 16.78
CA ALA A 315 -3.95 -4.31 18.05
C ALA A 315 -3.96 -5.39 19.15
N VAL A 316 -5.04 -6.18 19.24
CA VAL A 316 -5.15 -7.28 20.21
C VAL A 316 -4.16 -8.40 19.91
N LEU A 317 -4.06 -8.85 18.66
CA LEU A 317 -3.16 -9.93 18.26
C LEU A 317 -1.68 -9.53 18.39
N VAL A 318 -1.33 -8.29 18.03
CA VAL A 318 0.03 -7.77 18.26
C VAL A 318 0.31 -7.66 19.75
N GLY A 319 -0.65 -7.22 20.56
CA GLY A 319 -0.54 -7.25 22.02
C GLY A 319 -0.17 -8.65 22.53
N LEU A 320 -0.95 -9.66 22.16
CA LEU A 320 -0.68 -11.06 22.52
C LEU A 320 0.72 -11.52 22.07
N ALA A 321 1.09 -11.25 20.81
CA ALA A 321 2.41 -11.61 20.28
C ALA A 321 3.55 -10.88 21.02
N THR A 322 3.35 -9.63 21.42
CA THR A 322 4.33 -8.83 22.15
C THR A 322 4.60 -9.41 23.54
N TYR A 323 3.54 -9.74 24.29
CA TYR A 323 3.69 -10.28 25.65
C TYR A 323 4.18 -11.74 25.67
N THR A 324 3.99 -12.49 24.57
CA THR A 324 4.47 -13.87 24.44
C THR A 324 5.91 -13.95 23.94
N TYR A 325 6.32 -13.07 23.02
CA TYR A 325 7.65 -13.10 22.40
C TYR A 325 8.71 -12.28 23.16
N LEU A 326 8.40 -11.04 23.54
CA LEU A 326 9.40 -10.16 24.17
C LEU A 326 9.50 -10.40 25.67
N PRO A 327 10.70 -10.31 26.27
CA PRO A 327 10.86 -10.35 27.72
C PRO A 327 10.41 -9.04 28.39
N ASN A 328 10.20 -9.09 29.71
CA ASN A 328 9.78 -7.92 30.51
C ASN A 328 10.93 -7.00 30.92
N SER A 329 12.19 -7.37 30.67
CA SER A 329 13.40 -6.63 31.02
C SER A 329 14.40 -6.65 29.86
N PHE A 330 15.13 -5.54 29.66
CA PHE A 330 16.21 -5.46 28.67
C PHE A 330 17.36 -6.42 28.96
N THR A 331 17.63 -6.71 30.23
CA THR A 331 18.69 -7.64 30.64
C THR A 331 18.44 -9.09 30.20
N ALA A 332 17.20 -9.41 29.81
CA ALA A 332 16.81 -10.72 29.30
C ALA A 332 16.78 -10.78 27.76
N LEU A 333 17.07 -9.67 27.06
CA LEU A 333 17.29 -9.67 25.62
C LEU A 333 18.70 -10.19 25.29
N THR A 334 18.80 -10.96 24.20
CA THR A 334 20.07 -11.48 23.68
C THR A 334 20.57 -10.62 22.52
N GLY A 335 21.90 -10.52 22.37
CA GLY A 335 22.55 -9.77 21.30
C GLY A 335 22.39 -8.25 21.36
N VAL A 336 22.04 -7.72 22.54
CA VAL A 336 22.02 -6.28 22.84
C VAL A 336 23.35 -5.87 23.45
N ASP A 337 23.80 -4.65 23.15
CA ASP A 337 24.97 -4.07 23.80
C ASP A 337 24.79 -4.02 25.33
N SER A 338 25.77 -4.55 26.08
CA SER A 338 25.72 -4.63 27.54
C SER A 338 25.62 -3.26 28.23
N ALA A 339 26.19 -2.20 27.65
CA ALA A 339 26.07 -0.85 28.17
C ALA A 339 24.64 -0.33 28.01
N LEU A 340 24.06 -0.53 26.82
CA LEU A 340 22.66 -0.17 26.55
C LEU A 340 21.68 -0.92 27.47
N ALA A 341 21.91 -2.21 27.68
CA ALA A 341 21.08 -3.05 28.54
C ALA A 341 21.17 -2.67 30.04
N ALA A 342 22.31 -2.14 30.49
CA ALA A 342 22.52 -1.72 31.87
C ALA A 342 21.95 -0.32 32.17
N GLU A 343 21.96 0.58 31.18
CA GLU A 343 21.52 1.97 31.33
C GLU A 343 20.00 2.16 31.12
N THR A 344 19.32 1.15 30.56
CA THR A 344 17.89 1.26 30.18
C THR A 344 16.97 0.63 31.22
N SER A 345 16.06 1.43 31.79
CA SER A 345 14.98 0.96 32.68
C SER A 345 13.61 0.76 32.00
N VAL A 346 13.54 1.01 30.68
CA VAL A 346 12.32 0.87 29.88
C VAL A 346 11.91 -0.60 29.79
N ASN A 347 10.61 -0.92 29.77
CA ASN A 347 10.15 -2.28 29.51
C ASN A 347 10.05 -2.53 27.99
N PRO A 348 10.77 -3.51 27.40
CA PRO A 348 10.72 -3.77 25.96
C PRO A 348 9.31 -4.00 25.41
N ARG A 349 8.43 -4.67 26.19
CA ARG A 349 7.04 -4.94 25.80
C ARG A 349 6.23 -3.67 25.69
N VAL A 350 6.40 -2.76 26.65
CA VAL A 350 5.65 -1.50 26.70
C VAL A 350 6.11 -0.57 25.57
N LEU A 351 7.42 -0.49 25.32
CA LEU A 351 7.97 0.27 24.19
C LEU A 351 7.43 -0.27 22.86
N ALA A 352 7.60 -1.58 22.62
CA ALA A 352 7.23 -2.20 21.35
C ALA A 352 5.73 -2.13 21.09
N LEU A 353 4.90 -2.48 22.08
CA LEU A 353 3.45 -2.40 21.93
C LEU A 353 2.98 -0.95 21.81
N GLY A 354 3.52 -0.04 22.62
CA GLY A 354 3.18 1.38 22.56
C GLY A 354 3.48 1.98 21.18
N ALA A 355 4.65 1.68 20.62
CA ALA A 355 5.05 2.11 19.29
C ALA A 355 4.09 1.59 18.21
N VAL A 356 3.82 0.28 18.20
CA VAL A 356 2.90 -0.32 17.22
C VAL A 356 1.48 0.24 17.35
N LEU A 357 0.97 0.43 18.58
CA LEU A 357 -0.34 1.03 18.79
C LEU A 357 -0.41 2.47 18.28
N ILE A 358 0.64 3.28 18.49
CA ILE A 358 0.73 4.63 17.90
C ILE A 358 0.59 4.55 16.38
N GLY A 359 1.27 3.60 15.73
CA GLY A 359 1.14 3.35 14.29
C GLY A 359 -0.27 3.01 13.82
N ILE A 360 -0.93 2.08 14.51
CA ILE A 360 -2.31 1.66 14.20
C ILE A 360 -3.28 2.84 14.40
N ILE A 361 -3.12 3.59 15.49
CA ILE A 361 -3.94 4.78 15.79
C ILE A 361 -3.69 5.86 14.75
N LEU A 362 -2.44 6.06 14.32
CA LEU A 362 -2.07 7.01 13.28
C LEU A 362 -2.77 6.66 11.95
N ALA A 363 -2.73 5.40 11.52
CA ALA A 363 -3.43 4.94 10.31
C ALA A 363 -4.94 5.22 10.39
N ALA A 364 -5.56 4.90 11.52
CA ALA A 364 -6.97 5.18 11.77
C ALA A 364 -7.30 6.68 11.79
N ALA A 365 -6.45 7.49 12.40
CA ALA A 365 -6.61 8.93 12.48
C ALA A 365 -6.47 9.60 11.10
N ILE A 366 -5.48 9.18 10.29
CA ILE A 366 -5.30 9.64 8.91
C ILE A 366 -6.55 9.29 8.08
N GLN A 367 -7.07 8.07 8.21
CA GLN A 367 -8.29 7.69 7.49
C GLN A 367 -9.49 8.58 7.81
N VAL A 368 -9.72 8.90 9.09
CA VAL A 368 -10.82 9.78 9.49
C VAL A 368 -10.58 11.21 9.04
N LEU A 369 -9.35 11.72 9.23
CA LEU A 369 -8.98 13.09 8.92
C LEU A 369 -9.07 13.36 7.41
N THR A 370 -8.40 12.54 6.60
CA THR A 370 -8.42 12.68 5.15
C THR A 370 -9.82 12.45 4.59
N GLY A 371 -10.56 11.48 5.12
CA GLY A 371 -11.97 11.26 4.77
C GLY A 371 -12.83 12.50 5.03
N PHE A 372 -12.63 13.21 6.14
CA PHE A 372 -13.37 14.45 6.42
C PHE A 372 -13.14 15.55 5.37
N PHE A 373 -11.91 15.67 4.85
CA PHE A 373 -11.54 16.68 3.86
C PHE A 373 -11.88 16.30 2.42
N THR A 374 -12.17 15.03 2.13
CA THR A 374 -12.31 14.53 0.75
C THR A 374 -13.64 13.82 0.45
N GLU A 375 -14.37 13.34 1.46
CA GLU A 375 -15.65 12.65 1.26
C GLU A 375 -16.79 13.63 0.90
N VAL A 376 -17.57 13.27 -0.12
CA VAL A 376 -18.78 14.01 -0.52
C VAL A 376 -19.79 14.04 0.62
N GLY A 377 -20.41 15.20 0.86
CA GLY A 377 -21.38 15.39 1.94
C GLY A 377 -20.75 15.88 3.25
N LYS A 378 -19.42 16.00 3.33
CA LYS A 378 -18.73 16.71 4.41
C LYS A 378 -18.60 18.19 4.11
N ARG A 379 -18.50 19.00 5.16
CA ARG A 379 -18.45 20.47 5.07
C ARG A 379 -17.35 20.96 4.12
N PRO A 380 -16.07 20.53 4.20
CA PRO A 380 -15.01 21.08 3.34
C PRO A 380 -15.31 20.92 1.84
N VAL A 381 -15.72 19.72 1.42
CA VAL A 381 -16.06 19.42 0.02
C VAL A 381 -17.32 20.16 -0.42
N ASN A 382 -18.34 20.23 0.45
CA ASN A 382 -19.58 20.95 0.15
C ASN A 382 -19.35 22.47 -0.01
N ASP A 383 -18.45 23.05 0.79
CA ASP A 383 -18.10 24.47 0.71
C ASP A 383 -17.35 24.78 -0.62
N VAL A 384 -16.43 23.91 -1.04
CA VAL A 384 -15.77 24.00 -2.35
C VAL A 384 -16.79 23.86 -3.49
N ALA A 385 -17.68 22.87 -3.44
CA ALA A 385 -18.74 22.71 -4.43
C ALA A 385 -19.68 23.92 -4.49
N ALA A 386 -20.04 24.51 -3.35
CA ALA A 386 -20.88 25.70 -3.29
C ALA A 386 -20.23 26.93 -3.93
N SER A 387 -18.90 27.04 -3.84
CA SER A 387 -18.13 28.14 -4.47
C SER A 387 -18.14 28.10 -6.01
N SER A 388 -18.58 27.00 -6.63
CA SER A 388 -18.76 26.92 -8.08
C SER A 388 -19.82 27.89 -8.61
N LYS A 389 -20.76 28.32 -7.76
CA LYS A 389 -21.80 29.30 -8.12
C LYS A 389 -21.24 30.68 -8.48
N THR A 390 -20.01 30.99 -8.06
CA THR A 390 -19.33 32.27 -8.32
C THR A 390 -18.21 32.16 -9.36
N GLY A 391 -18.06 31.01 -10.01
CA GLY A 391 -17.11 30.77 -11.11
C GLY A 391 -15.88 29.95 -10.72
N ALA A 392 -15.05 29.61 -11.71
CA ALA A 392 -13.90 28.72 -11.55
C ALA A 392 -12.81 29.29 -10.61
N ALA A 393 -12.60 30.60 -10.61
CA ALA A 393 -11.59 31.23 -9.76
C ALA A 393 -11.86 30.99 -8.27
N THR A 394 -13.11 31.09 -7.83
CA THR A 394 -13.49 30.83 -6.43
C THR A 394 -13.39 29.36 -6.06
N VAL A 395 -13.66 28.44 -7.00
CA VAL A 395 -13.46 27.00 -6.80
C VAL A 395 -12.00 26.67 -6.56
N ILE A 396 -11.10 27.22 -7.39
CA ILE A 396 -9.66 27.02 -7.24
C ILE A 396 -9.19 27.58 -5.89
N LEU A 397 -9.58 28.80 -5.54
CA LEU A 397 -9.19 29.43 -4.28
C LEU A 397 -9.70 28.64 -3.06
N ALA A 398 -10.98 28.21 -3.08
CA ALA A 398 -11.56 27.41 -2.01
C ALA A 398 -10.85 26.05 -1.88
N GLY A 399 -10.62 25.36 -3.00
CA GLY A 399 -9.94 24.06 -3.03
C GLY A 399 -8.51 24.14 -2.51
N VAL A 400 -7.73 25.14 -2.96
CA VAL A 400 -6.35 25.37 -2.48
C VAL A 400 -6.34 25.71 -0.99
N SER A 401 -7.28 26.54 -0.52
CA SER A 401 -7.40 26.87 0.90
C SER A 401 -7.68 25.64 1.76
N VAL A 402 -8.63 24.80 1.35
CA VAL A 402 -8.95 23.52 2.04
C VAL A 402 -7.74 22.58 2.01
N GLY A 403 -7.00 22.54 0.90
CA GLY A 403 -5.75 21.78 0.79
C GLY A 403 -4.72 22.20 1.83
N PHE A 404 -4.44 23.51 1.96
CA PHE A 404 -3.52 24.03 2.98
C PHE A 404 -4.00 23.78 4.41
N GLU A 405 -5.30 23.92 4.68
CA GLU A 405 -5.88 23.61 5.99
C GLU A 405 -5.67 22.13 6.35
N SER A 406 -5.98 21.21 5.42
CA SER A 406 -5.82 19.76 5.64
C SER A 406 -4.36 19.37 5.91
N ALA A 407 -3.39 20.05 5.29
CA ALA A 407 -1.97 19.81 5.47
C ALA A 407 -1.50 20.17 6.89
N VAL A 408 -2.04 21.23 7.49
CA VAL A 408 -1.72 21.61 8.88
C VAL A 408 -2.13 20.50 9.85
N PHE A 409 -3.36 20.01 9.75
CA PHE A 409 -3.84 18.95 10.63
C PHE A 409 -3.07 17.64 10.42
N SER A 410 -2.77 17.28 9.18
CA SER A 410 -1.99 16.08 8.85
C SER A 410 -0.57 16.17 9.41
N GLY A 411 0.09 17.33 9.26
CA GLY A 411 1.41 17.59 9.81
C GLY A 411 1.44 17.51 11.34
N LEU A 412 0.46 18.09 12.03
CA LEU A 412 0.34 18.00 13.49
C LEU A 412 0.10 16.55 13.96
N LEU A 413 -0.73 15.79 13.23
CA LEU A 413 -1.01 14.40 13.54
C LEU A 413 0.25 13.53 13.43
N ILE A 414 1.01 13.66 12.34
CA ILE A 414 2.27 12.92 12.14
C ILE A 414 3.31 13.36 13.19
N ALA A 415 3.44 14.67 13.44
CA ALA A 415 4.37 15.18 14.44
C ALA A 415 4.04 14.64 15.85
N ALA A 416 2.76 14.59 16.23
CA ALA A 416 2.32 14.02 17.50
C ALA A 416 2.62 12.52 17.61
N ALA A 417 2.42 11.75 16.53
CA ALA A 417 2.73 10.32 16.51
C ALA A 417 4.24 10.06 16.59
N VAL A 418 5.06 10.77 15.80
CA VAL A 418 6.52 10.66 15.83
C VAL A 418 7.07 11.05 17.20
N PHE A 419 6.60 12.18 17.76
CA PHE A 419 7.01 12.64 19.08
C PHE A 419 6.57 11.65 20.18
N GLY A 420 5.33 11.17 20.12
CA GLY A 420 4.82 10.16 21.05
C GLY A 420 5.63 8.87 21.03
N ALA A 421 5.97 8.36 19.83
CA ALA A 421 6.81 7.18 19.68
C ALA A 421 8.24 7.43 20.18
N TYR A 422 8.81 8.61 19.89
CA TYR A 422 10.14 8.99 20.36
C TYR A 422 10.24 8.99 21.89
N LEU A 423 9.22 9.48 22.60
CA LEU A 423 9.19 9.51 24.07
C LEU A 423 9.22 8.11 24.71
N LEU A 424 8.75 7.07 24.01
CA LEU A 424 8.78 5.69 24.53
C LEU A 424 10.21 5.15 24.71
N GLY A 425 11.21 5.73 24.04
CA GLY A 425 12.62 5.34 24.17
C GLY A 425 13.28 5.73 25.50
N GLY A 426 12.58 6.45 26.39
CA GLY A 426 13.05 6.72 27.76
C GLY A 426 14.34 7.53 27.85
N GLY A 427 14.63 8.37 26.84
CA GLY A 427 15.85 9.18 26.76
C GLY A 427 16.99 8.53 25.97
N THR A 428 16.86 7.28 25.55
CA THR A 428 17.87 6.61 24.72
C THR A 428 17.55 6.75 23.24
N ILE A 429 18.43 7.44 22.50
CA ILE A 429 18.22 7.78 21.08
C ILE A 429 17.95 6.55 20.23
N VAL A 430 18.71 5.46 20.41
CA VAL A 430 18.55 4.22 19.63
C VAL A 430 17.15 3.62 19.83
N LEU A 431 16.67 3.58 21.08
CA LEU A 431 15.35 3.06 21.42
C LEU A 431 14.23 3.97 20.90
N SER A 432 14.42 5.29 21.00
CA SER A 432 13.47 6.27 20.47
C SER A 432 13.32 6.17 18.95
N LEU A 433 14.43 6.06 18.21
CA LEU A 433 14.40 5.89 16.75
C LEU A 433 13.78 4.54 16.36
N PHE A 434 14.10 3.47 17.09
CA PHE A 434 13.47 2.17 16.87
C PHE A 434 11.96 2.20 17.15
N ALA A 435 11.51 2.90 18.19
CA ALA A 435 10.09 3.08 18.46
C ALA A 435 9.38 3.84 17.32
N VAL A 436 10.00 4.87 16.74
CA VAL A 436 9.46 5.56 15.55
C VAL A 436 9.34 4.62 14.36
N ALA A 437 10.37 3.80 14.09
CA ALA A 437 10.32 2.81 13.01
C ALA A 437 9.24 1.73 13.26
N LEU A 438 9.13 1.23 14.50
CA LEU A 438 8.08 0.29 14.89
C LEU A 438 6.66 0.88 14.80
N ALA A 439 6.49 2.18 15.03
CA ALA A 439 5.23 2.85 14.75
C ALA A 439 4.89 2.78 13.26
N GLY A 440 5.88 2.91 12.37
CA GLY A 440 5.73 2.58 10.96
C GLY A 440 5.26 1.14 10.73
N CYS A 441 5.88 0.14 11.37
CA CYS A 441 5.40 -1.25 11.31
C CYS A 441 3.96 -1.42 11.82
N GLY A 442 3.52 -0.61 12.79
CA GLY A 442 2.14 -0.59 13.24
C GLY A 442 1.16 -0.12 12.16
N LEU A 443 1.53 0.88 11.37
CA LEU A 443 0.76 1.29 10.19
C LEU A 443 0.72 0.15 9.15
N LEU A 444 1.83 -0.58 8.97
CA LEU A 444 1.91 -1.73 8.05
C LEU A 444 0.91 -2.85 8.36
N THR A 445 0.39 -2.97 9.58
CA THR A 445 -0.58 -4.03 9.90
C THR A 445 -1.91 -3.86 9.17
N THR A 446 -2.20 -2.64 8.73
CA THR A 446 -3.45 -2.30 8.01
C THR A 446 -3.26 -2.16 6.51
N VAL A 447 -2.01 -2.19 6.01
CA VAL A 447 -1.66 -1.89 4.61
C VAL A 447 -2.39 -2.79 3.61
N GLY A 448 -2.57 -4.09 3.91
CA GLY A 448 -3.28 -4.99 3.01
C GLY A 448 -4.73 -4.57 2.73
N VAL A 449 -5.42 -3.95 3.71
CA VAL A 449 -6.77 -3.40 3.55
C VAL A 449 -6.71 -2.04 2.84
N ILE A 450 -5.73 -1.20 3.19
CA ILE A 450 -5.54 0.12 2.59
C ILE A 450 -5.26 0.01 1.08
N VAL A 451 -4.38 -0.88 0.65
CA VAL A 451 -4.13 -1.14 -0.78
C VAL A 451 -5.42 -1.61 -1.47
N ALA A 452 -6.25 -2.40 -0.78
CA ALA A 452 -7.52 -2.84 -1.34
C ALA A 452 -8.51 -1.68 -1.56
N MET A 453 -8.50 -0.69 -0.64
CA MET A 453 -9.26 0.55 -0.77
C MET A 453 -8.74 1.45 -1.90
N ASP A 454 -7.42 1.49 -2.07
CA ASP A 454 -6.77 2.30 -3.11
C ASP A 454 -7.18 1.82 -4.51
N THR A 455 -6.96 0.52 -4.77
CA THR A 455 -7.24 -0.09 -6.07
C THR A 455 -8.74 -0.12 -6.38
N PHE A 456 -9.61 -0.06 -5.37
CA PHE A 456 -11.06 0.07 -5.57
C PHE A 456 -11.43 1.33 -6.38
N GLY A 457 -10.68 2.44 -6.21
CA GLY A 457 -10.96 3.70 -6.88
C GLY A 457 -10.82 3.62 -8.40
N PRO A 458 -9.62 3.39 -8.95
CA PRO A 458 -9.39 3.33 -10.39
C PRO A 458 -10.25 2.26 -11.11
N ILE A 459 -10.58 1.17 -10.42
CA ILE A 459 -11.46 0.14 -10.98
C ILE A 459 -12.88 0.65 -11.14
N SER A 460 -13.38 1.41 -10.17
CA SER A 460 -14.73 1.98 -10.21
C SER A 460 -14.82 3.09 -11.27
N ASP A 461 -13.76 3.88 -11.38
CA ASP A 461 -13.54 4.94 -12.37
C ASP A 461 -13.60 4.38 -13.80
N ASN A 462 -12.73 3.43 -14.14
CA ASN A 462 -12.78 2.75 -15.44
C ASN A 462 -14.07 1.97 -15.70
N ALA A 463 -14.72 1.43 -14.67
CA ALA A 463 -16.01 0.76 -14.84
C ALA A 463 -17.08 1.77 -15.29
N GLN A 464 -17.02 3.01 -14.79
CA GLN A 464 -17.85 4.12 -15.27
C GLN A 464 -17.50 4.50 -16.71
N GLY A 465 -16.21 4.62 -17.05
CA GLY A 465 -15.80 4.91 -18.43
C GLY A 465 -16.25 3.85 -19.44
N ILE A 466 -16.11 2.55 -19.10
CA ILE A 466 -16.62 1.44 -19.93
C ILE A 466 -18.15 1.50 -20.07
N ALA A 467 -18.86 1.85 -18.99
CA ALA A 467 -20.31 1.98 -19.00
C ALA A 467 -20.78 3.08 -19.95
N GLU A 468 -20.14 4.25 -19.91
CA GLU A 468 -20.49 5.38 -20.78
C GLU A 468 -20.11 5.09 -22.25
N MET A 469 -18.89 4.62 -22.50
CA MET A 469 -18.42 4.29 -23.85
C MET A 469 -19.24 3.19 -24.53
N SER A 470 -19.72 2.19 -23.76
CA SER A 470 -20.56 1.11 -24.32
C SER A 470 -21.99 1.57 -24.59
N GLY A 471 -22.52 2.50 -23.78
CA GLY A 471 -23.92 2.91 -23.77
C GLY A 471 -24.89 1.83 -23.26
N ASP A 472 -24.36 0.75 -22.66
CA ASP A 472 -25.13 -0.44 -22.26
C ASP A 472 -25.61 -0.37 -20.80
N VAL A 473 -25.08 0.55 -20.00
CA VAL A 473 -25.44 0.74 -18.58
C VAL A 473 -26.25 2.03 -18.44
N LYS A 474 -27.49 1.92 -17.95
CA LYS A 474 -28.40 3.06 -17.81
C LYS A 474 -29.15 3.02 -16.48
N GLY A 475 -29.72 4.16 -16.09
CA GLY A 475 -30.61 4.26 -14.94
C GLY A 475 -29.88 3.96 -13.63
N GLU A 476 -30.35 2.95 -12.90
CA GLU A 476 -29.80 2.58 -11.59
C GLU A 476 -28.34 2.10 -11.68
N GLY A 477 -27.96 1.37 -12.73
CA GLY A 477 -26.59 0.89 -12.90
C GLY A 477 -25.55 2.02 -13.03
N ALA A 478 -25.89 3.08 -13.76
CA ALA A 478 -25.04 4.26 -13.88
C ALA A 478 -24.88 4.99 -12.53
N LYS A 479 -25.99 5.13 -11.76
CA LYS A 479 -25.94 5.72 -10.42
C LYS A 479 -25.09 4.92 -9.44
N ILE A 480 -25.09 3.59 -9.55
CA ILE A 480 -24.21 2.73 -8.76
C ILE A 480 -22.76 3.10 -9.07
N LEU A 481 -22.36 3.13 -10.35
CA LEU A 481 -20.98 3.41 -10.75
C LEU A 481 -20.51 4.80 -10.30
N THR A 482 -21.31 5.85 -10.51
CA THR A 482 -21.00 7.21 -10.02
C THR A 482 -20.82 7.25 -8.50
N SER A 483 -21.63 6.49 -7.75
CA SER A 483 -21.47 6.40 -6.30
C SER A 483 -20.20 5.65 -5.89
N LEU A 484 -19.76 4.65 -6.67
CA LEU A 484 -18.54 3.90 -6.39
C LEU A 484 -17.31 4.74 -6.70
N ASP A 485 -17.29 5.46 -7.81
CA ASP A 485 -16.20 6.36 -8.17
C ASP A 485 -16.01 7.49 -7.13
N ALA A 486 -17.10 8.12 -6.69
CA ALA A 486 -17.02 9.13 -5.62
C ALA A 486 -16.39 8.59 -4.32
N VAL A 487 -16.69 7.33 -3.95
CA VAL A 487 -16.03 6.65 -2.84
C VAL A 487 -14.57 6.36 -3.16
N GLY A 488 -14.28 5.94 -4.38
CA GLY A 488 -12.94 5.72 -4.93
C GLY A 488 -12.03 6.94 -4.80
N ASN A 489 -12.53 8.12 -5.11
CA ASN A 489 -11.78 9.37 -4.97
C ASN A 489 -11.39 9.66 -3.50
N THR A 490 -12.27 9.35 -2.56
CA THR A 490 -11.98 9.46 -1.11
C THR A 490 -10.95 8.42 -0.69
N THR A 491 -11.05 7.17 -1.17
CA THR A 491 -10.08 6.12 -0.80
C THR A 491 -8.70 6.38 -1.40
N LYS A 492 -8.60 6.84 -2.65
CA LYS A 492 -7.36 7.31 -3.30
C LYS A 492 -6.67 8.42 -2.48
N ALA A 493 -7.43 9.31 -1.84
CA ALA A 493 -6.86 10.35 -1.00
C ALA A 493 -6.37 9.81 0.36
N ILE A 494 -7.16 8.94 0.99
CA ILE A 494 -6.78 8.29 2.27
C ILE A 494 -5.48 7.52 2.11
N THR A 495 -5.31 6.77 1.02
CA THR A 495 -4.12 5.96 0.76
C THR A 495 -2.89 6.83 0.52
N LYS A 496 -3.03 7.96 -0.20
CA LYS A 496 -1.98 8.98 -0.34
C LYS A 496 -1.61 9.69 0.97
N GLY A 497 -2.52 9.75 1.94
CA GLY A 497 -2.19 10.29 3.26
C GLY A 497 -1.46 9.29 4.16
N ILE A 498 -1.60 8.00 3.87
CA ILE A 498 -0.98 6.90 4.62
C ILE A 498 0.43 6.59 4.09
N ALA A 499 0.60 6.61 2.77
CA ALA A 499 1.91 6.58 2.11
C ALA A 499 2.65 7.88 2.42
#